data_AF-A0A533XBQ9-F1
#
_entry.id   AF-A0A533XBQ9-F1
#
_cell.length_a   1.000
_cell.length_b   1.000
_cell.length_c   1.000
_cell.angle_alpha   90.00
_cell.angle_beta   90.00
_cell.angle_gamma   90.00
#
_symmetry.space_group_name_H-M   'P 1'
#
loop_
_entity.id
_entity.type
_entity.pdbx_description
1 polymer ?
#
loop_
_entity_poly.entity_id
_entity_poly.type
_entity_poly.pdbx_seq_one_letter_code
_entity_poly.pdbx_strand_id
1 'polypeptide(L)' 'MKHTEFARILNSLVGRREPFAVATVVRTEGSSLGKPGFKVIISKEGETVYGSLGGVCPESAIVSTAQGTMK' A
#
# COMPACT_ATOMS: atom_id res chain seq x y z
N MET A 1 -6.16 -13.06 1.66
CA MET A 1 -6.03 -11.97 0.66
C MET A 1 -6.35 -12.52 -0.72
N LYS A 2 -7.49 -12.20 -1.32
CA LYS A 2 -7.77 -12.58 -2.72
C LYS A 2 -6.82 -11.79 -3.63
N HIS A 3 -5.78 -12.44 -4.15
CA HIS A 3 -4.71 -11.78 -4.93
C HIS A 3 -5.24 -11.06 -6.18
N THR A 4 -6.36 -11.56 -6.71
CA THR A 4 -7.10 -10.93 -7.81
C THR A 4 -7.62 -9.53 -7.47
N GLU A 5 -7.96 -9.25 -6.21
CA GLU A 5 -8.53 -7.96 -5.82
C GLU A 5 -7.49 -6.83 -5.86
N PHE A 6 -6.25 -7.13 -5.44
CA PHE A 6 -5.14 -6.20 -5.55
C PHE A 6 -4.89 -5.79 -7.01
N ALA A 7 -4.79 -6.79 -7.91
CA ALA A 7 -4.57 -6.56 -9.33
C ALA A 7 -5.74 -5.79 -9.97
N ARG A 8 -6.98 -6.09 -9.57
CA ARG A 8 -8.18 -5.40 -10.06
C ARG A 8 -8.18 -3.92 -9.69
N ILE A 9 -7.89 -3.60 -8.43
CA ILE A 9 -7.85 -2.21 -7.95
C ILE A 9 -6.71 -1.45 -8.63
N LEU A 10 -5.51 -2.04 -8.71
CA LEU A 10 -4.40 -1.47 -9.46
C LEU A 10 -4.77 -1.14 -10.90
N ASN A 11 -5.35 -2.10 -11.62
CA ASN A 11 -5.75 -1.90 -13.01
C ASN A 11 -6.78 -0.76 -13.16
N SER A 12 -7.70 -0.63 -12.20
CA SER A 12 -8.66 0.48 -12.17
C SER A 12 -7.98 1.84 -11.99
N LEU A 13 -7.05 1.96 -11.03
CA LEU A 13 -6.34 3.22 -10.77
C LEU A 13 -5.48 3.63 -11.98
N VAL A 14 -4.77 2.67 -12.58
CA VAL A 14 -4.01 2.87 -13.83
C VAL A 14 -4.93 3.35 -14.96
N GLY A 15 -6.08 2.69 -15.16
CA GLY A 15 -7.04 3.05 -16.21
C GLY A 15 -7.60 4.48 -16.06
N ARG A 16 -7.72 4.97 -14.82
CA ARG A 16 -8.17 6.34 -14.52
C ARG A 16 -7.06 7.38 -14.54
N ARG A 17 -5.80 6.96 -14.70
CA ARG A 17 -4.61 7.82 -14.55
C ARG A 17 -4.58 8.55 -13.21
N GLU A 18 -5.08 7.91 -12.17
CA GLU A 18 -5.01 8.42 -10.80
C GLU A 18 -3.61 8.11 -10.23
N PRO A 19 -2.86 9.08 -9.69
CA PRO A 19 -1.64 8.79 -8.97
C PRO A 19 -1.91 7.96 -7.72
N PHE A 20 -1.13 6.91 -7.52
CA PHE A 20 -1.15 6.05 -6.34
C PHE A 20 0.26 5.51 -6.06
N ALA A 21 0.49 5.04 -4.84
CA ALA A 21 1.69 4.29 -4.47
C ALA A 21 1.32 2.89 -3.98
N VAL A 22 2.24 1.94 -4.17
CA VAL A 22 2.16 0.60 -3.56
C VAL A 22 3.32 0.46 -2.60
N ALA A 23 3.02 0.32 -1.31
CA ALA A 23 4.02 -0.04 -0.32
C ALA A 23 3.94 -1.54 -0.04
N THR A 24 5.08 -2.23 -0.11
CA THR A 24 5.17 -3.68 0.11
C THR A 24 6.21 -3.97 1.18
N VAL A 25 5.85 -4.81 2.15
CA VAL A 25 6.82 -5.36 3.11
C VAL A 25 7.71 -6.34 2.36
N VAL A 26 8.98 -6.00 2.20
CA VAL A 26 9.97 -6.87 1.53
C VAL A 26 10.71 -7.78 2.51
N ARG A 27 10.82 -7.37 3.78
CA ARG A 27 11.52 -8.08 4.84
C ARG A 27 11.01 -7.64 6.21
N THR A 28 11.10 -8.53 7.19
CA THR A 28 10.80 -8.25 8.61
C THR A 28 11.88 -8.85 9.49
N GLU A 29 12.24 -8.18 10.58
CA GLU A 29 13.14 -8.69 11.61
C GLU A 29 12.40 -8.72 12.95
N GLY A 30 12.66 -9.75 13.78
CA GLY A 30 12.01 -9.88 15.08
C GLY A 30 10.50 -10.13 15.02
N SER A 31 9.79 -9.72 16.08
CA SER A 31 8.34 -9.86 16.17
C SER A 31 7.65 -8.72 15.41
N SER A 32 6.88 -9.06 14.38
CA SER A 32 6.09 -8.11 13.59
C SER A 32 4.79 -8.74 13.11
N LEU A 33 3.72 -7.95 13.11
CA LEU A 33 2.41 -8.31 12.56
C LEU A 33 2.42 -8.31 11.03
N GLY A 34 3.10 -7.33 10.43
CA GLY A 34 3.36 -7.31 8.99
C GLY A 34 4.29 -8.47 8.61
N LYS A 35 4.06 -9.09 7.46
CA LYS A 35 4.90 -10.16 6.91
C LYS A 35 5.33 -9.83 5.49
N PRO A 36 6.46 -10.35 5.00
CA PRO A 36 6.84 -10.20 3.61
C PRO A 36 5.68 -10.51 2.66
N GLY A 37 5.44 -9.62 1.69
CA GLY A 37 4.31 -9.71 0.75
C GLY A 37 3.02 -9.02 1.22
N PHE A 38 2.94 -8.58 2.49
CA PHE A 38 1.94 -7.59 2.90
C PHE A 38 2.15 -6.32 2.09
N LYS A 39 1.05 -5.73 1.66
CA LYS A 39 1.09 -4.56 0.81
C LYS A 39 -0.16 -3.73 0.99
N VAL A 40 0.02 -2.44 0.75
CA VAL A 40 -1.03 -1.45 0.79
C VAL A 40 -0.97 -0.61 -0.49
N ILE A 41 -2.14 -0.25 -1.03
CA ILE A 41 -2.29 0.76 -2.08
C ILE A 41 -2.72 2.05 -1.41
N ILE A 42 -1.99 3.13 -1.66
CA ILE A 42 -2.21 4.45 -1.05
C ILE A 42 -2.57 5.43 -2.17
N SER A 43 -3.69 6.14 -2.05
CA SER A 43 -4.11 7.18 -3.00
C SER A 43 -3.26 8.45 -2.84
N LYS A 44 -3.33 9.37 -3.81
CA LYS A 44 -2.69 10.69 -3.67
C LYS A 44 -3.17 11.49 -2.46
N GLU A 45 -4.42 11.30 -2.04
CA GLU A 45 -5.00 11.88 -0.82
C GLU A 45 -4.44 11.26 0.46
N GLY A 46 -3.69 10.17 0.37
CA GLY A 46 -3.13 9.46 1.51
C GLY A 46 -4.05 8.39 2.08
N GLU A 47 -5.15 8.07 1.39
CA GLU A 47 -6.10 7.05 1.84
C GLU A 47 -5.59 5.64 1.49
N THR A 48 -5.84 4.69 2.39
CA THR A 48 -5.62 3.27 2.10
C THR A 48 -6.76 2.74 1.26
N VAL A 49 -6.47 2.40 0.00
CA VAL A 49 -7.44 1.91 -0.98
C VAL A 49 -7.57 0.38 -0.92
N TYR A 50 -6.49 -0.31 -0.55
CA TYR A 50 -6.46 -1.76 -0.44
C TYR A 50 -5.32 -2.22 0.45
N GLY A 51 -5.54 -3.32 1.16
CA GLY A 51 -4.47 -4.05 1.84
C GLY A 51 -4.04 -3.40 3.14
N SER A 52 -2.90 -3.84 3.66
CA SER A 52 -2.38 -3.43 4.96
C SER A 52 -0.89 -3.76 5.05
N LEU A 53 -0.16 -3.00 5.86
CA LEU A 53 1.22 -3.32 6.25
C LEU A 53 1.30 -4.11 7.56
N GLY A 54 0.15 -4.48 8.14
CA GLY A 54 0.04 -5.27 9.36
C GLY A 54 -0.23 -4.44 10.63
N GLY A 55 -0.62 -3.16 10.50
CA GLY A 55 -1.04 -2.34 11.63
C GLY A 55 -0.98 -0.83 11.37
N VAL A 56 -1.59 -0.08 12.26
CA VAL A 56 -1.80 1.38 12.12
C VAL A 56 -0.48 2.17 12.10
N CYS A 57 0.50 1.76 12.91
CA CYS A 57 1.79 2.48 13.01
C CYS A 57 2.60 2.48 11.70
N PRO A 58 2.87 1.33 11.05
CA PRO A 58 3.54 1.36 9.74
C PRO A 58 2.69 2.00 8.65
N GLU A 59 1.36 1.91 8.73
CA GLU A 59 0.44 2.54 7.78
C GLU A 59 0.46 4.06 7.86
N SER A 60 0.43 4.64 9.07
CA SER A 60 0.50 6.11 9.22
C SER A 60 1.87 6.65 8.80
N ALA A 61 2.95 5.94 9.10
CA ALA A 61 4.31 6.34 8.74
C ALA A 61 4.53 6.38 7.22
N ILE A 62 3.95 5.44 6.47
CA ILE A 62 4.22 5.30 5.04
C ILE A 62 3.46 6.32 4.17
N VAL A 63 2.36 6.91 4.65
CA VAL A 63 1.51 7.85 3.88
C VAL A 63 2.30 9.03 3.35
N SER A 64 3.10 9.69 4.20
CA SER A 64 3.91 10.85 3.80
C SER A 64 4.96 10.50 2.73
N THR A 65 5.56 9.31 2.85
CA THR A 65 6.54 8.80 1.88
C THR A 65 5.86 8.51 0.56
N ALA A 66 4.71 7.83 0.58
CA ALA A 66 3.90 7.54 -0.59
C ALA A 66 3.50 8.81 -1.34
N GLN A 67 3.00 9.83 -0.64
CA GLN A 67 2.65 11.12 -1.23
C GLN A 67 3.87 11.82 -1.85
N GLY A 68 5.05 11.64 -1.26
CA GLY A 68 6.32 12.12 -1.82
C GLY A 68 6.69 11.52 -3.18
N THR A 69 6.30 10.26 -3.47
CA THR A 69 6.63 9.59 -4.74
C THR A 69 5.65 9.90 -5.88
N MET A 70 4.53 10.56 -5.58
CA MET A 70 3.46 10.87 -6.55
C MET A 70 3.52 12.32 -7.08
N LYS A 71 4.62 13.04 -6.78
CA LYS A 71 4.86 14.42 -7.20
C LYS A 71 5.36 14.50 -8.64
#